data_AF-A0A1Q7UL35-F1
#
_entry.id   AF-A0A1Q7UL35-F1
#
_cell.length_a   1.000
_cell.length_b   1.000
_cell.length_c   1.000
_cell.angle_alpha   90.00
_cell.angle_beta   90.00
_cell.angle_gamma   90.00
#
_symmetry.space_group_name_H-M   'P 1'
#
loop_
_entity.id
_entity.type
_entity.pdbx_description
1 polymer ?
#
loop_
_entity_poly.entity_id
_entity_poly.type
_entity_poly.pdbx_seq_one_letter_code
_entity_poly.pdbx_strand_id
1 'polypeptide(L)'
;MALSSGQKLLRFDRKLGARLVAGTDEAGRGSLAGPLVVAGVLLDYGCLRDHKVRPLGLLNDSKQVAPERRETLFGPTAPEHRAVVDGDEKSAAIAAASIVAKVTRDRLMRRMDALYPHYGFSSHVGYITPGHSAIVRERGPSRIHRRSFQALCYLSAEELAAMSA
;
A
#
# COMPACT_ATOMS: atom_id res chain seq x y z
N MET A 1 -3.27 -23.91 23.11
CA MET A 1 -3.62 -22.48 22.90
C MET A 1 -3.59 -22.16 21.42
N ALA A 2 -4.49 -21.30 20.95
CA ALA A 2 -4.41 -20.74 19.60
C ALA A 2 -3.26 -19.70 19.53
N LEU A 3 -2.58 -19.62 18.38
CA LEU A 3 -1.55 -18.61 18.13
C LEU A 3 -2.21 -17.25 17.84
N SER A 4 -1.65 -16.17 18.39
CA SER A 4 -2.06 -14.80 18.06
C SER A 4 -1.72 -14.44 16.60
N SER A 5 -2.31 -13.37 16.06
CA SER A 5 -2.12 -12.95 14.67
C SER A 5 -0.65 -12.80 14.29
N GLY A 6 0.12 -11.97 15.02
CA GLY A 6 1.56 -11.85 14.77
C GLY A 6 2.37 -13.15 14.97
N GLN A 7 1.97 -14.04 15.90
CA GLN A 7 2.61 -15.35 16.02
C GLN A 7 2.40 -16.25 14.80
N LYS A 8 1.28 -16.10 14.06
CA LYS A 8 1.07 -16.78 12.78
C LYS A 8 2.00 -16.22 11.71
N LEU A 9 2.14 -14.90 11.61
CA LEU A 9 3.03 -14.21 10.66
C LEU A 9 4.48 -14.65 10.82
N LEU A 10 4.99 -14.62 12.06
CA LEU A 10 6.36 -15.02 12.38
C LEU A 10 6.60 -16.50 12.13
N ARG A 11 5.56 -17.34 12.30
CA ARG A 11 5.64 -18.78 12.02
C ARG A 11 5.68 -19.06 10.51
N PHE A 12 5.07 -18.24 9.68
CA PHE A 12 5.20 -18.33 8.22
C PHE A 12 6.63 -18.01 7.79
N ASP A 13 7.18 -16.87 8.20
CA ASP A 13 8.53 -16.46 7.83
C ASP A 13 9.58 -17.48 8.31
N ARG A 14 9.46 -18.00 9.54
CA ARG A 14 10.35 -19.05 10.06
C ARG A 14 10.29 -20.36 9.28
N LYS A 15 9.18 -20.68 8.59
CA LYS A 15 9.09 -21.87 7.72
C LYS A 15 9.89 -21.73 6.43
N LEU A 16 10.32 -20.52 6.06
CA LEU A 16 11.21 -20.29 4.92
C LEU A 16 12.64 -20.79 5.18
N GLY A 17 12.99 -21.14 6.42
CA GLY A 17 14.30 -21.68 6.80
C GLY A 17 15.46 -20.67 6.79
N ALA A 18 15.25 -19.47 6.27
CA ALA A 18 16.25 -18.41 6.22
C ALA A 18 16.43 -17.69 7.56
N ARG A 19 17.67 -17.31 7.89
CA ARG A 19 17.97 -16.40 9.01
C ARG A 19 17.43 -15.00 8.75
N LEU A 20 17.63 -14.50 7.53
CA LEU A 20 17.23 -13.17 7.09
C LEU A 20 16.03 -13.30 6.16
N VAL A 21 14.93 -12.63 6.47
CA VAL A 21 13.74 -12.59 5.61
C VAL A 21 13.44 -11.14 5.26
N ALA A 22 13.49 -10.82 3.97
CA ALA A 22 13.05 -9.55 3.43
C ALA A 22 11.57 -9.62 3.07
N GLY A 23 10.80 -8.60 3.43
CA GLY A 23 9.44 -8.38 2.97
C GLY A 23 9.30 -7.00 2.36
N THR A 24 8.45 -6.87 1.35
CA THR A 24 8.20 -5.63 0.61
C THR A 24 6.72 -5.45 0.41
N ASP A 25 6.23 -4.22 0.54
CA ASP A 25 4.83 -3.87 0.30
C ASP A 25 4.68 -2.41 -0.13
N GLU A 26 3.51 -2.05 -0.69
CA GLU A 26 3.22 -0.70 -1.16
C GLU A 26 1.95 -0.05 -0.58
N ALA A 27 1.99 1.26 -0.43
CA ALA A 27 0.83 2.08 -0.04
C ALA A 27 0.44 3.06 -1.14
N GLY A 28 -0.86 3.18 -1.39
CA GLY A 28 -1.43 4.20 -2.27
C GLY A 28 -1.56 3.83 -3.74
N ARG A 29 -1.54 2.53 -4.09
CA ARG A 29 -1.75 2.06 -5.47
C ARG A 29 -3.02 2.65 -6.10
N GLY A 30 -4.15 2.53 -5.41
CA GLY A 30 -5.46 3.05 -5.86
C GLY A 30 -5.75 4.52 -5.54
N SER A 31 -4.78 5.31 -5.07
CA SER A 31 -5.01 6.73 -4.75
C SER A 31 -4.95 7.60 -6.01
N LEU A 32 -5.94 8.48 -6.19
CA LEU A 32 -6.02 9.44 -7.29
C LEU A 32 -4.93 10.52 -7.23
N ALA A 33 -4.51 10.87 -6.01
CA ALA A 33 -3.48 11.88 -5.75
C ALA A 33 -2.39 11.38 -4.79
N GLY A 34 -1.22 12.00 -4.93
CA GLY A 34 -0.01 11.67 -4.18
C GLY A 34 0.73 10.43 -4.70
N PRO A 35 1.94 10.16 -4.18
CA PRO A 35 2.80 9.11 -4.70
C PRO A 35 2.32 7.71 -4.32
N LEU A 36 2.85 6.74 -5.04
CA LEU A 36 3.00 5.36 -4.59
C LEU A 36 4.22 5.32 -3.67
N VAL A 37 4.09 4.70 -2.50
CA VAL A 37 5.23 4.50 -1.58
C VAL A 37 5.44 3.00 -1.45
N VAL A 38 6.65 2.53 -1.77
CA VAL A 38 7.07 1.14 -1.56
C VAL A 38 8.05 1.12 -0.40
N ALA A 39 7.97 0.11 0.46
CA ALA A 39 8.92 -0.12 1.54
C ALA A 39 9.47 -1.54 1.51
N GLY A 40 10.65 -1.72 2.10
CA GLY A 40 11.25 -3.03 2.35
C GLY A 40 11.72 -3.12 3.80
N VAL A 41 11.50 -4.26 4.44
CA VAL A 41 11.95 -4.56 5.81
C VAL A 41 12.67 -5.89 5.83
N LEU A 42 13.86 -5.91 6.45
CA LEU A 42 14.67 -7.11 6.66
C LEU A 42 14.59 -7.53 8.13
N LEU A 43 14.13 -8.75 8.39
CA LEU A 43 14.04 -9.33 9.73
C LEU A 43 15.11 -10.41 9.94
N ASP A 44 15.91 -10.29 11.01
CA ASP A 44 16.86 -11.32 11.45
C ASP A 44 16.22 -12.26 12.48
N TYR A 45 15.76 -13.42 12.00
CA TYR A 45 15.17 -14.48 12.81
C TYR A 45 16.17 -15.21 13.72
N GLY A 46 17.48 -15.04 13.51
CA GLY A 46 18.48 -15.45 14.49
C GLY A 46 18.40 -14.63 15.78
N CYS A 47 18.16 -13.32 15.64
CA CYS A 47 18.08 -12.34 16.73
C CYS A 47 16.67 -12.11 17.29
N LEU A 48 15.61 -12.38 16.51
CA LEU A 48 14.21 -12.25 16.94
C LEU A 48 13.76 -13.46 17.78
N ARG A 49 14.20 -13.46 19.05
CA ARG A 49 13.78 -14.40 20.09
C ARG A 49 13.01 -13.66 21.22
N ASP A 50 12.13 -14.40 21.88
CA ASP A 50 11.48 -14.05 23.15
C ASP A 50 10.80 -12.66 23.20
N HIS A 51 11.17 -11.81 24.16
CA HIS A 51 10.51 -10.54 24.46
C HIS A 51 10.52 -9.54 23.29
N LYS A 52 11.52 -9.60 22.40
CA LYS A 52 11.61 -8.74 21.20
C LYS A 52 10.50 -8.99 20.17
N VAL A 53 9.76 -10.09 20.33
CA VAL A 53 8.71 -10.52 19.42
C VAL A 53 7.36 -9.87 19.74
N ARG A 54 7.14 -9.37 20.96
CA ARG A 54 5.84 -8.80 21.39
C ARG A 54 5.32 -7.65 20.51
N PRO A 55 6.12 -6.66 20.06
CA PRO A 55 5.64 -5.58 19.20
C PRO A 55 5.14 -6.05 17.83
N LEU A 56 5.66 -7.17 17.33
CA LEU A 56 5.27 -7.78 16.05
C LEU A 56 3.90 -8.47 16.11
N GLY A 57 3.24 -8.45 17.28
CA GLY A 57 1.87 -8.91 17.47
C GLY A 57 0.79 -8.07 16.76
N LEU A 58 1.13 -6.84 16.36
CA LEU A 58 0.18 -5.79 15.90
C LEU A 58 0.13 -5.58 14.38
N LEU A 59 0.71 -6.49 13.59
CA LEU A 59 0.80 -6.40 12.13
C LEU A 59 -0.44 -7.11 11.49
N ASN A 60 -1.31 -6.42 10.71
CA ASN A 60 -2.37 -7.03 9.86
C ASN A 60 -3.13 -6.03 8.93
N ASP A 61 -3.86 -6.58 7.91
CA ASP A 61 -4.92 -6.03 7.00
C ASP A 61 -4.50 -5.19 5.75
N SER A 62 -5.02 -5.42 4.51
CA SER A 62 -5.89 -6.50 3.99
C SER A 62 -6.14 -6.54 2.44
N LYS A 63 -6.57 -7.70 1.88
CA LYS A 63 -7.47 -7.96 0.69
C LYS A 63 -6.96 -8.12 -0.80
N GLN A 64 -6.75 -9.39 -1.20
CA GLN A 64 -7.34 -10.20 -2.31
C GLN A 64 -7.14 -9.91 -3.84
N VAL A 65 -6.96 -11.02 -4.60
CA VAL A 65 -7.01 -11.20 -6.10
C VAL A 65 -5.74 -10.74 -6.86
N ALA A 66 -5.14 -11.42 -7.87
CA ALA A 66 -5.15 -12.80 -8.41
C ALA A 66 -3.76 -13.12 -9.06
N PRO A 67 -3.46 -14.34 -9.58
CA PRO A 67 -2.09 -14.70 -9.99
C PRO A 67 -1.65 -14.40 -11.44
N GLU A 68 -2.49 -14.63 -12.46
CA GLU A 68 -2.05 -15.04 -13.83
C GLU A 68 -1.52 -13.94 -14.77
N ARG A 69 -1.01 -12.82 -14.25
CA ARG A 69 -0.29 -11.79 -15.03
C ARG A 69 0.95 -11.22 -14.32
N ARG A 70 1.50 -11.93 -13.34
CA ARG A 70 2.64 -11.45 -12.52
C ARG A 70 4.03 -11.70 -13.14
N GLU A 71 4.12 -12.48 -14.22
CA GLU A 71 5.40 -13.05 -14.71
C GLU A 71 6.24 -12.13 -15.62
N THR A 72 5.77 -10.94 -16.01
CA THR A 72 6.54 -10.02 -16.88
C THR A 72 7.19 -8.83 -16.17
N LEU A 73 7.03 -8.68 -14.84
CA LEU A 73 7.65 -7.57 -14.08
C LEU A 73 8.98 -7.92 -13.41
N PHE A 74 9.34 -9.20 -13.37
CA PHE A 74 10.61 -9.68 -12.84
C PHE A 74 11.41 -10.33 -13.97
N GLY A 75 12.14 -9.50 -14.71
CA GLY A 75 13.00 -9.95 -15.80
C GLY A 75 14.15 -10.87 -15.32
N PRO A 76 14.95 -11.41 -16.25
CA PRO A 76 15.93 -12.50 -15.99
C PRO A 76 17.09 -12.15 -15.05
N THR A 77 17.13 -10.93 -14.48
CA THR A 77 18.13 -10.45 -13.52
C THR A 77 17.56 -10.14 -12.14
N ALA A 78 16.25 -10.33 -11.92
CA ALA A 78 15.66 -10.20 -10.59
C ALA A 78 16.21 -11.30 -9.66
N PRO A 79 16.64 -10.97 -8.42
CA PRO A 79 16.94 -11.99 -7.41
C PRO A 79 15.75 -12.91 -7.17
N GLU A 80 16.00 -14.16 -6.78
CA GLU A 80 14.93 -15.09 -6.42
C GLU A 80 14.04 -14.49 -5.32
N HIS A 81 12.75 -14.36 -5.62
CA HIS A 81 11.75 -13.78 -4.74
C HIS A 81 10.43 -14.52 -4.97
N ARG A 82 9.53 -14.48 -3.97
CA ARG A 82 8.26 -15.17 -4.02
C ARG A 82 7.12 -14.20 -3.72
N ALA A 83 6.21 -14.04 -4.68
CA ALA A 83 4.96 -13.33 -4.43
C ALA A 83 4.10 -14.11 -3.42
N VAL A 84 3.83 -13.51 -2.26
CA VAL A 84 2.88 -14.04 -1.27
C VAL A 84 1.57 -13.30 -1.44
N VAL A 85 0.51 -14.00 -1.85
CA VAL A 85 -0.86 -13.44 -1.91
C VAL A 85 -1.30 -13.12 -0.49
N ASP A 86 -1.85 -11.92 -0.23
CA ASP A 86 -2.13 -11.37 1.10
C ASP A 86 -0.92 -11.54 2.05
N GLY A 87 0.24 -11.05 1.58
CA GLY A 87 1.53 -11.23 2.26
C GLY A 87 1.62 -10.48 3.59
N ASP A 88 0.96 -9.33 3.70
CA ASP A 88 0.72 -8.54 4.91
C ASP A 88 -0.10 -9.29 5.98
N GLU A 89 -1.02 -10.17 5.57
CA GLU A 89 -1.79 -11.05 6.46
C GLU A 89 -1.05 -12.36 6.80
N LYS A 90 0.13 -12.62 6.18
CA LYS A 90 0.81 -13.94 6.24
C LYS A 90 2.28 -13.89 6.67
N SER A 91 3.03 -12.83 6.38
CA SER A 91 4.46 -12.67 6.64
C SER A 91 4.69 -11.46 7.55
N ALA A 92 5.53 -11.61 8.59
CA ALA A 92 5.82 -10.50 9.49
C ALA A 92 6.74 -9.47 8.82
N ALA A 93 7.62 -9.91 7.92
CA ALA A 93 8.47 -9.02 7.13
C ALA A 93 7.64 -8.17 6.15
N ILE A 94 6.68 -8.77 5.43
CA ILE A 94 5.81 -8.03 4.50
C ILE A 94 4.88 -7.08 5.28
N ALA A 95 4.26 -7.56 6.36
CA ALA A 95 3.37 -6.73 7.17
C ALA A 95 4.10 -5.55 7.84
N ALA A 96 5.36 -5.73 8.26
CA ALA A 96 6.19 -4.63 8.72
C ALA A 96 6.50 -3.61 7.61
N ALA A 97 6.77 -4.07 6.38
CA ALA A 97 6.93 -3.19 5.23
C ALA A 97 5.64 -2.41 4.91
N SER A 98 4.48 -3.06 5.02
CA SER A 98 3.15 -2.43 4.83
C SER A 98 2.96 -1.22 5.75
N ILE A 99 3.26 -1.39 7.04
CA ILE A 99 3.19 -0.29 8.02
C ILE A 99 4.16 0.84 7.66
N VAL A 100 5.40 0.52 7.28
CA VAL A 100 6.38 1.55 6.88
C VAL A 100 5.88 2.33 5.65
N ALA A 101 5.36 1.64 4.63
CA ALA A 101 4.79 2.27 3.44
C ALA A 101 3.59 3.16 3.79
N LYS A 102 2.62 2.64 4.55
CA LYS A 102 1.38 3.34 4.95
C LYS A 102 1.67 4.56 5.81
N VAL A 103 2.48 4.42 6.87
CA VAL A 103 2.81 5.52 7.78
C VAL A 103 3.60 6.62 7.07
N THR A 104 4.56 6.25 6.22
CA THR A 104 5.33 7.20 5.42
C THR A 104 4.43 7.95 4.45
N ARG A 105 3.54 7.24 3.75
CA ARG A 105 2.60 7.84 2.81
C ARG A 105 1.59 8.77 3.49
N ASP A 106 0.97 8.36 4.59
CA ASP A 106 -0.01 9.18 5.30
C ASP A 106 0.61 10.47 5.84
N ARG A 107 1.84 10.39 6.38
CA ARG A 107 2.61 11.58 6.80
C ARG A 107 2.87 12.53 5.63
N LEU A 108 3.20 11.99 4.45
CA LEU A 108 3.41 12.79 3.25
C LEU A 108 2.09 13.42 2.75
N MET A 109 0.98 12.69 2.76
CA MET A 109 -0.32 13.25 2.36
C MET A 109 -0.81 14.35 3.29
N ARG A 110 -0.55 14.27 4.61
CA ARG A 110 -0.82 15.37 5.55
C ARG A 110 0.05 16.62 5.27
N ARG A 111 1.31 16.43 4.85
CA ARG A 111 2.15 17.56 4.40
C ARG A 111 1.64 18.17 3.09
N MET A 112 1.15 17.34 2.18
CA MET A 112 0.54 17.79 0.92
C MET A 112 -0.79 18.52 1.16
N ASP A 113 -1.56 18.14 2.18
CA ASP A 113 -2.78 18.85 2.58
C ASP A 113 -2.50 20.32 2.91
N ALA A 114 -1.43 20.60 3.67
CA ALA A 114 -1.01 21.97 3.98
C ALA A 114 -0.61 22.79 2.73
N LEU A 115 -0.17 22.13 1.65
CA LEU A 115 0.16 22.78 0.36
C LEU A 115 -1.06 22.88 -0.58
N TYR A 116 -2.11 22.10 -0.33
CA TYR A 116 -3.30 21.96 -1.18
C TYR A 116 -4.57 21.87 -0.31
N PRO A 117 -4.86 22.89 0.54
CA PRO A 117 -5.81 22.76 1.66
C PRO A 117 -7.26 22.50 1.26
N HIS A 118 -7.63 22.78 0.01
CA HIS A 118 -9.00 22.56 -0.48
C HIS A 118 -9.32 21.10 -0.79
N TYR A 119 -8.31 20.22 -0.96
CA TYR A 119 -8.54 18.86 -1.47
C TYR A 119 -8.81 17.81 -0.39
N GLY A 120 -8.57 18.10 0.90
CA GLY A 120 -8.88 17.20 2.03
C GLY A 120 -7.96 15.97 2.15
N PHE A 121 -6.74 16.07 1.65
CA PHE A 121 -5.74 15.00 1.65
C PHE A 121 -5.36 14.49 3.04
N SER A 122 -5.54 15.28 4.11
CA SER A 122 -5.33 14.82 5.49
C SER A 122 -6.33 13.74 5.93
N SER A 123 -7.53 13.73 5.35
CA SER A 123 -8.63 12.81 5.67
C SER A 123 -8.58 11.53 4.81
N HIS A 124 -8.73 11.66 3.49
CA HIS A 124 -8.81 10.51 2.57
C HIS A 124 -7.46 10.10 1.97
N VAL A 125 -6.36 10.74 2.35
CA VAL A 125 -4.99 10.46 1.88
C VAL A 125 -4.88 10.29 0.37
N GLY A 126 -5.63 11.08 -0.40
CA GLY A 126 -5.62 11.11 -1.86
C GLY A 126 -6.39 9.99 -2.55
N TYR A 127 -7.13 9.14 -1.84
CA TYR A 127 -8.08 8.21 -2.46
C TYR A 127 -9.23 8.95 -3.12
N ILE A 128 -9.83 8.35 -4.16
CA ILE A 128 -11.04 8.90 -4.76
C ILE A 128 -12.21 8.72 -3.79
N THR A 129 -12.89 9.82 -3.49
CA THR A 129 -14.10 9.88 -2.66
C THR A 129 -15.08 10.86 -3.29
N PRO A 130 -16.39 10.86 -2.92
CA PRO A 130 -17.34 11.83 -3.45
C PRO A 130 -16.89 13.28 -3.21
N GLY A 131 -16.44 13.61 -2.00
CA GLY A 131 -15.96 14.96 -1.66
C GLY A 131 -14.68 15.34 -2.43
N HIS A 132 -13.69 14.44 -2.51
CA HIS A 132 -12.48 14.70 -3.28
C HIS A 132 -12.79 14.91 -4.77
N SER A 133 -13.67 14.09 -5.34
CA SER A 133 -14.11 14.20 -6.74
C SER A 133 -14.86 15.50 -7.02
N ALA A 134 -15.65 16.01 -6.07
CA ALA A 134 -16.35 17.28 -6.21
C ALA A 134 -15.36 18.45 -6.31
N ILE A 135 -14.39 18.54 -5.39
CA ILE A 135 -13.35 19.58 -5.42
C ILE A 135 -12.52 19.52 -6.71
N VAL A 136 -12.18 18.32 -7.18
CA VAL A 136 -11.41 18.13 -8.43
C VAL A 136 -12.20 18.62 -9.66
N ARG A 137 -13.54 18.48 -9.67
CA ARG A 137 -14.38 19.06 -10.74
C ARG A 137 -14.51 20.58 -10.62
N GLU A 138 -14.69 21.09 -9.40
CA GLU A 138 -14.84 22.54 -9.14
C GLU A 138 -13.56 23.34 -9.47
N ARG A 139 -12.40 22.83 -9.05
CA ARG A 139 -11.12 23.58 -9.06
C ARG A 139 -10.09 23.06 -10.05
N GLY A 140 -10.42 21.98 -10.74
CA GLY A 140 -9.48 21.17 -11.48
C GLY A 140 -8.55 20.35 -10.58
N PRO A 141 -7.89 19.30 -11.10
CA PRO A 141 -6.87 18.54 -10.39
C PRO A 141 -5.54 19.29 -10.14
N SER A 142 -5.02 19.21 -8.91
CA SER A 142 -3.72 19.77 -8.50
C SER A 142 -2.50 19.09 -9.15
N ARG A 143 -1.28 19.61 -8.90
CA ARG A 143 -0.01 19.06 -9.45
C ARG A 143 0.30 17.63 -8.99
N ILE A 144 -0.23 17.18 -7.84
CA ILE A 144 0.00 15.82 -7.32
C ILE A 144 -1.09 14.82 -7.71
N HIS A 145 -2.05 15.21 -8.55
CA HIS A 145 -3.05 14.31 -9.12
C HIS A 145 -2.45 13.47 -10.24
N ARG A 146 -2.75 12.18 -10.24
CA ARG A 146 -2.30 11.24 -11.27
C ARG A 146 -3.16 11.43 -12.51
N ARG A 147 -2.68 12.22 -13.47
CA ARG A 147 -3.41 12.54 -14.72
C ARG A 147 -3.56 11.34 -15.66
N SER A 148 -2.75 10.30 -15.49
CA SER A 148 -2.88 9.03 -16.23
C SER A 148 -4.03 8.13 -15.75
N PHE A 149 -4.68 8.46 -14.62
CA PHE A 149 -5.85 7.72 -14.15
C PHE A 149 -7.10 8.21 -14.89
N GLN A 150 -7.86 7.28 -15.47
CA GLN A 150 -9.15 7.55 -16.15
C GLN A 150 -10.27 7.83 -15.11
N ALA A 151 -10.14 8.93 -14.38
CA ALA A 151 -11.08 9.30 -13.33
C ALA A 151 -12.19 10.22 -13.86
N LEU A 152 -13.45 9.86 -13.61
CA LEU A 152 -14.66 10.62 -14.01
C LEU A 152 -14.75 12.04 -13.40
N CYS A 153 -13.84 12.43 -12.53
CA CYS A 153 -13.72 13.80 -12.00
C CYS A 153 -12.79 14.69 -12.82
N TYR A 154 -12.07 14.15 -13.81
CA TYR A 154 -11.26 14.92 -14.76
C TYR A 154 -12.02 15.29 -16.04
N LEU A 155 -13.14 14.62 -16.30
CA LEU A 155 -13.95 14.81 -17.51
C LEU A 155 -14.86 16.05 -17.41
N SER A 156 -15.11 16.68 -18.54
CA SER A 156 -16.10 17.74 -18.70
C SER A 156 -17.53 17.21 -18.56
N ALA A 157 -18.51 18.11 -18.43
CA ALA A 157 -19.93 17.73 -18.41
C ALA A 157 -20.37 17.08 -19.74
N GLU A 158 -19.80 17.53 -20.87
CA GLU A 158 -20.06 17.02 -22.22
C GLU A 158 -19.49 15.60 -22.39
N GLU A 159 -18.26 15.38 -21.93
CA GLU A 159 -17.61 14.06 -21.95
C GLU A 159 -18.35 13.04 -21.07
N LEU A 160 -18.84 13.46 -19.90
CA LEU A 160 -19.66 12.60 -19.03
C LEU A 160 -21.04 12.27 -19.64
N ALA A 161 -21.67 13.21 -20.33
CA ALA A 161 -22.91 12.97 -21.05
C ALA A 161 -22.70 11.99 -22.22
N ALA A 162 -21.61 12.14 -22.98
CA ALA A 162 -21.27 11.26 -24.09
C ALA A 162 -20.92 9.82 -23.66
N MET A 163 -20.48 9.60 -22.42
CA MET A 163 -20.28 8.25 -21.84
C MET A 163 -21.56 7.58 -21.33
N SER A 164 -22.68 8.32 -21.28
CA SER A 164 -23.97 7.85 -20.73
C SER A 164 -25.02 7.58 -21.82
N ALA A 165 -24.60 7.62 -23.09
CA ALA A 165 -25.40 7.40 -24.31
C ALA A 165 -24.93 6.14 -25.05
#